data_AF-A0A7J3IF78-F1
#
_entry.id   AF-A0A7J3IF78-F1
#
_cell.length_a   1.000
_cell.length_b   1.000
_cell.length_c   1.000
_cell.angle_alpha   90.00
_cell.angle_beta   90.00
_cell.angle_gamma   90.00
#
_symmetry.space_group_name_H-M   'P 1'
#
loop_
_entity.id
_entity.type
_entity.pdbx_description
1 polymer ?
#
loop_
_entity_poly.entity_id
_entity_poly.type
_entity_poly.pdbx_seq_one_letter_code
_entity_poly.pdbx_strand_id
1 'polypeptide(L)' 'MSKERRESSLSLVFMEKISGLALLIVGIILAHQTNINMGYLEGAGIFFMVISVVLIILGLLMIIAEIT' A
#
# COMPACT_ATOMS: atom_id res chain seq x y z
N MET A 1 27.35 9.89 18.54
CA MET A 1 26.07 9.98 17.80
C MET A 1 24.94 9.90 18.81
N SER A 2 24.14 10.97 18.98
CA SER A 2 23.15 11.09 20.05
C SER A 2 22.01 10.07 19.90
N LYS A 3 21.54 9.52 21.03
CA LYS A 3 20.45 8.52 21.10
C LYS A 3 19.18 8.96 20.35
N GLU A 4 18.90 10.26 20.30
CA GLU A 4 17.72 10.83 19.60
C GLU A 4 17.65 10.50 18.11
N ARG A 5 18.79 10.42 17.38
CA ARG A 5 18.75 10.06 15.95
C ARG A 5 18.38 8.61 15.69
N ARG A 6 18.69 7.70 16.62
CA ARG A 6 18.35 6.27 16.48
C ARG A 6 16.86 6.02 16.71
N GLU A 7 16.27 6.65 17.72
CA GLU A 7 14.83 6.55 17.99
C GLU A 7 13.99 7.16 16.84
N SER A 8 14.41 8.29 16.29
CA SER A 8 13.76 8.89 15.12
C SER A 8 13.83 7.99 13.88
N SER A 9 14.93 7.24 13.68
CA SER A 9 15.04 6.31 12.56
C SER A 9 14.08 5.12 12.72
N LEU A 10 14.00 4.52 13.90
CA LEU A 10 13.14 3.35 14.17
C LEU A 10 11.64 3.68 14.06
N SER A 11 11.24 4.87 14.50
CA SER A 11 9.86 5.35 14.33
C SER A 11 9.49 5.53 12.85
N LEU A 12 10.43 6.02 12.05
CA LEU A 12 10.24 6.22 10.60
C LEU A 12 10.04 4.88 9.88
N VAL A 13 10.94 3.91 10.13
CA VAL A 13 10.85 2.51 9.67
C VAL A 13 9.48 1.89 9.99
N PHE A 14 9.06 2.04 11.25
CA PHE A 14 7.79 1.47 11.71
C PHE A 14 6.58 2.10 11.02
N MET A 15 6.59 3.43 10.86
CA MET A 15 5.54 4.15 10.13
C MET A 15 5.53 3.78 8.65
N GLU A 16 6.69 3.53 8.03
CA GLU A 16 6.80 3.08 6.65
C GLU A 16 6.12 1.71 6.47
N LYS A 17 6.43 0.73 7.34
CA LYS A 17 5.79 -0.60 7.30
C LYS A 17 4.28 -0.54 7.56
N ILE A 18 3.82 0.31 8.47
CA ILE A 18 2.38 0.52 8.70
C ILE A 18 1.72 1.12 7.45
N SER A 19 2.36 2.12 6.84
CA SER A 19 1.83 2.76 5.63
C SER A 19 1.77 1.77 4.46
N GLY A 20 2.76 0.90 4.32
CA GLY A 20 2.76 -0.20 3.34
C GLY A 20 1.62 -1.18 3.58
N LEU A 21 1.38 -1.57 4.84
CA LEU A 21 0.26 -2.42 5.21
C LEU A 21 -1.10 -1.77 4.91
N ALA A 22 -1.24 -0.47 5.19
CA ALA A 22 -2.45 0.28 4.89
C ALA A 22 -2.70 0.35 3.37
N LEU A 23 -1.67 0.62 2.57
CA LEU A 23 -1.76 0.61 1.10
C LEU A 23 -2.18 -0.76 0.57
N LEU A 24 -1.63 -1.83 1.13
CA LEU A 24 -2.00 -3.20 0.77
C LEU A 24 -3.48 -3.47 1.03
N ILE A 25 -3.96 -3.14 2.24
CA ILE A 25 -5.36 -3.32 2.64
C ILE A 25 -6.29 -2.52 1.73
N VAL A 26 -5.99 -1.23 1.51
CA VAL A 26 -6.78 -0.36 0.65
C VAL A 26 -6.81 -0.88 -0.79
N GLY A 27 -5.66 -1.31 -1.32
CA GLY A 27 -5.56 -1.90 -2.65
C GLY A 27 -6.40 -3.17 -2.81
N ILE A 28 -6.38 -4.07 -1.82
CA ILE A 28 -7.20 -5.29 -1.83
C ILE A 28 -8.70 -4.94 -1.77
N ILE A 29 -9.10 -4.02 -0.88
CA ILE A 29 -10.49 -3.58 -0.76
C ILE A 29 -10.97 -2.96 -2.08
N LEU A 30 -10.16 -2.09 -2.68
CA LEU A 30 -10.48 -1.44 -3.95
C LEU A 30 -10.58 -2.46 -5.09
N ALA A 31 -9.67 -3.44 -5.16
CA ALA A 31 -9.72 -4.52 -6.15
C ALA A 31 -11.02 -5.31 -6.02
N HIS A 32 -11.38 -5.69 -4.78
CA HIS A 32 -12.58 -6.45 -4.49
C HIS A 32 -13.85 -5.69 -4.85
N GLN A 33 -13.94 -4.41 -4.46
CA GLN A 33 -15.07 -3.55 -4.78
C GLN A 33 -15.20 -3.30 -6.29
N THR A 34 -14.07 -3.08 -6.96
CA THR A 34 -14.04 -2.90 -8.42
C THR A 34 -14.50 -4.17 -9.14
N ASN A 35 -14.08 -5.33 -8.68
CA ASN A 35 -14.46 -6.61 -9.27
C ASN A 35 -15.96 -6.91 -9.11
N ILE A 36 -16.53 -6.66 -7.91
CA ILE A 36 -17.98 -6.84 -7.68
C ILE A 36 -18.80 -5.88 -8.53
N ASN A 37 -18.33 -4.64 -8.69
CA ASN A 37 -19.07 -3.61 -9.40
C ASN A 37 -18.62 -3.46 -10.87
N MET A 38 -17.83 -4.39 -11.41
CA MET A 38 -17.21 -4.27 -12.74
C MET A 38 -18.26 -4.06 -13.85
N GLY A 39 -19.41 -4.73 -13.74
CA GLY A 39 -20.52 -4.57 -14.68
C GLY A 39 -21.21 -3.20 -14.62
N TYR A 40 -21.05 -2.45 -13.53
CA TYR A 40 -21.61 -1.11 -13.34
C TYR A 40 -20.60 0.01 -13.63
N LEU A 41 -19.30 -0.26 -13.47
CA LEU A 41 -18.25 0.75 -13.66
C LEU A 41 -17.75 0.87 -15.11
N GLU A 42 -18.16 -0.03 -16.01
CA GLU A 42 -17.74 -0.04 -17.41
C GLU A 42 -16.21 0.18 -17.57
N GLY A 43 -15.78 1.15 -18.38
CA GLY A 43 -14.37 1.48 -18.60
C GLY A 43 -13.64 2.01 -17.36
N ALA A 44 -14.34 2.59 -16.38
CA ALA A 44 -13.73 3.02 -15.12
C ALA A 44 -13.32 1.83 -14.25
N GLY A 45 -13.95 0.66 -14.42
CA GLY A 45 -13.60 -0.56 -13.69
C GLY A 45 -12.16 -1.01 -13.97
N ILE A 46 -11.74 -0.92 -15.24
CA ILE A 46 -10.36 -1.23 -15.64
C ILE A 46 -9.37 -0.26 -14.97
N PHE A 47 -9.69 1.04 -14.94
CA PHE A 47 -8.86 2.05 -14.31
C PHE A 47 -8.69 1.80 -12.80
N PHE A 48 -9.78 1.53 -12.08
CA PHE A 48 -9.71 1.23 -10.65
C PHE A 48 -8.98 -0.10 -10.38
N MET A 49 -9.10 -1.08 -11.26
CA MET A 49 -8.36 -2.34 -11.15
C MET A 49 -6.85 -2.11 -11.28
N VAL A 50 -6.42 -1.28 -12.23
CA VAL A 50 -5.01 -0.87 -12.36
C VAL A 50 -4.51 -0.14 -11.11
N ILE A 51 -5.28 0.82 -10.60
CA ILE A 51 -4.94 1.53 -9.35
C ILE A 51 -4.77 0.53 -8.20
N SER A 52 -5.69 -0.42 -8.09
CA SER A 52 -5.66 -1.42 -7.02
C SER A 52 -4.37 -2.26 -7.06
N VAL A 53 -3.97 -2.68 -8.26
CA VAL A 53 -2.71 -3.42 -8.47
C VAL A 53 -1.50 -2.56 -8.09
N VAL A 54 -1.48 -1.28 -8.48
CA VAL A 54 -0.39 -0.36 -8.12
C VAL A 54 -0.30 -0.19 -6.60
N LEU A 55 -1.43 -0.01 -5.90
CA LEU A 55 -1.46 0.12 -4.45
C LEU A 55 -0.95 -1.15 -3.73
N ILE A 56 -1.33 -2.33 -4.23
CA ILE A 56 -0.83 -3.60 -3.69
C ILE A 56 0.69 -3.71 -3.88
N ILE A 57 1.19 -3.40 -5.08
CA ILE A 57 2.63 -3.45 -5.37
C ILE A 57 3.38 -2.46 -4.47
N LEU A 58 2.91 -1.22 -4.35
CA LEU A 58 3.54 -0.22 -3.48
C LEU A 58 3.51 -0.64 -2.01
N GLY A 59 2.38 -1.19 -1.54
CA GLY A 59 2.26 -1.72 -0.18
C GLY A 59 3.26 -2.84 0.10
N LEU A 60 3.40 -3.79 -0.82
CA LEU A 60 4.41 -4.85 -0.73
C LEU A 60 5.84 -4.30 -0.76
N LEU A 61 6.12 -3.36 -1.67
CA LEU A 61 7.44 -2.73 -1.77
C LEU A 61 7.82 -2.03 -0.48
N MET A 62 6.92 -1.31 0.18
CA MET A 62 7.20 -0.63 1.45
C MET A 62 7.35 -1.60 2.64
N ILE A 63 6.73 -2.77 2.59
CA ILE A 63 6.89 -3.81 3.62
C ILE A 63 8.25 -4.53 3.47
N ILE A 64 8.65 -4.80 2.22
CA ILE A 64 9.86 -5.56 1.86
C ILE A 64 11.10 -4.65 1.80
N ALA A 65 10.94 -3.39 1.41
CA ALA A 65 11.96 -2.37 1.60
C ALA A 65 12.31 -2.35 3.10
N GLU A 66 13.60 -2.31 3.41
CA GLU A 66 14.19 -2.65 4.72
C GLU A 66 14.24 -4.15 5.07
N ILE A 67 14.85 -4.92 4.17
CA ILE A 67 15.63 -6.11 4.55
C ILE A 67 17.14 -5.87 4.26
N THR A 68 17.53 -4.68 3.79
CA THR A 68 18.92 -4.31 3.42
C THR A 68 19.27 -2.96 4.01
#